data_AF-A0A2D4KBB4-F1
#
_entry.id   AF-A0A2D4KBB4-F1
#
_cell.length_a   1.000
_cell.length_b   1.000
_cell.length_c   1.000
_cell.angle_alpha   90.00
_cell.angle_beta   90.00
_cell.angle_gamma   90.00
#
_symmetry.space_group_name_H-M   'P 1'
#
loop_
_entity.id
_entity.type
_entity.pdbx_description
1 polymer ?
#
loop_
_entity_poly.entity_id
_entity_poly.type
_entity_poly.pdbx_seq_one_letter_code
_entity_poly.pdbx_strand_id
1 'polypeptide(L)'
;VFHYSDGKLQSLAEKEVKGAVYSMVEFNGKLLASINSTVRLYEWTAEKELRTECNHYNNIMALYVKTKGDFILVGDLMRSVLLLAYKPMEGNFEEVLIQFLPQVYRMEIAV
;
A
#
# COMPACT_ATOMS: atom_id res chain seq x y z
N VAL A 1 -6.44 12.35 -6.29
CA VAL A 1 -7.72 11.64 -6.48
C VAL A 1 -8.52 12.39 -7.51
N PHE A 2 -8.91 11.72 -8.59
CA PHE A 2 -9.71 12.33 -9.65
C PHE A 2 -11.08 11.67 -9.71
N HIS A 3 -12.09 12.44 -10.09
CA HIS A 3 -13.42 11.95 -10.36
C HIS A 3 -13.84 12.38 -11.77
N TYR A 4 -14.27 11.42 -12.56
CA TYR A 4 -14.77 11.66 -13.90
C TYR A 4 -16.29 11.62 -13.89
N SER A 5 -16.93 12.75 -14.14
CA SER A 5 -18.39 12.88 -14.22
C SER A 5 -18.76 13.87 -15.31
N ASP A 6 -19.88 13.64 -16.00
CA ASP A 6 -20.42 14.55 -17.04
C ASP A 6 -19.40 14.94 -18.12
N GLY A 7 -18.57 13.98 -18.53
CA GLY A 7 -17.54 14.20 -19.54
C GLY A 7 -16.31 14.98 -19.05
N LYS A 8 -16.22 15.35 -17.76
CA LYS A 8 -15.15 16.16 -17.19
C LYS A 8 -14.39 15.40 -16.11
N LEU A 9 -13.05 15.50 -16.15
CA LEU A 9 -12.18 15.01 -15.09
C LEU A 9 -11.94 16.13 -14.07
N GLN A 10 -12.31 15.90 -12.82
CA GLN A 10 -12.19 16.85 -11.72
C GLN A 10 -11.17 16.34 -10.71
N SER A 11 -10.27 17.21 -10.23
CA SER A 11 -9.41 16.89 -9.09
C SER A 11 -10.24 17.02 -7.81
N LEU A 12 -10.36 15.93 -7.05
CA LEU A 12 -11.10 15.92 -5.79
C LEU A 12 -10.20 16.18 -4.58
N ALA A 13 -9.01 15.60 -4.58
CA ALA A 13 -8.08 15.69 -3.46
C ALA A 13 -6.66 15.43 -3.93
N GLU A 14 -5.72 16.05 -3.23
CA GLU A 14 -4.29 15.85 -3.42
C GLU A 14 -3.66 15.58 -2.06
N LYS A 15 -2.70 14.66 -2.02
CA LYS A 15 -1.95 14.36 -0.80
C LYS A 15 -0.47 14.36 -1.14
N GLU A 16 0.24 15.35 -0.62
CA GLU A 16 1.69 15.42 -0.75
C GLU A 16 2.35 14.29 0.04
N VAL A 17 3.36 13.65 -0.56
CA VAL A 17 4.14 12.58 0.05
C VAL A 17 5.63 12.79 -0.18
N LYS A 18 6.45 12.41 0.81
CA LYS A 18 7.91 12.51 0.72
C LYS A 18 8.50 11.27 0.06
N GLY A 19 8.29 11.11 -1.25
CA GLY A 19 8.83 9.98 -2.00
C GLY A 19 8.04 9.66 -3.26
N ALA A 20 8.50 8.62 -3.98
CA ALA A 20 7.78 8.10 -5.12
C ALA A 20 6.71 7.10 -4.65
N VAL A 21 5.49 7.24 -5.17
CA VAL A 21 4.41 6.25 -4.98
C VAL A 21 4.55 5.19 -6.05
N TYR A 22 4.99 3.99 -5.68
CA TYR A 22 5.27 2.91 -6.65
C TYR A 22 4.03 2.08 -6.99
N SER A 23 3.21 1.77 -5.99
CA SER A 23 2.01 0.97 -6.16
C SER A 23 0.91 1.46 -5.22
N MET A 24 -0.33 1.32 -5.67
CA MET A 24 -1.54 1.64 -4.91
C MET A 24 -2.57 0.54 -5.11
N VAL A 25 -3.29 0.19 -4.07
CA VAL A 25 -4.35 -0.82 -4.10
C VAL A 25 -5.47 -0.44 -3.15
N GLU A 26 -6.71 -0.77 -3.51
CA GLU A 26 -7.85 -0.69 -2.61
C GLU A 26 -7.68 -1.74 -1.49
N PHE A 27 -8.02 -1.35 -0.27
CA PHE A 27 -7.90 -2.21 0.90
C PHE A 27 -9.04 -1.91 1.89
N ASN A 28 -10.10 -2.73 1.85
CA ASN A 28 -11.22 -2.64 2.79
C ASN A 28 -11.85 -1.23 2.86
N GLY A 29 -12.08 -0.59 1.71
CA GLY A 29 -12.61 0.77 1.59
C GLY A 29 -11.58 1.89 1.81
N LYS A 30 -10.32 1.52 2.07
CA LYS A 30 -9.19 2.44 2.27
C LYS A 30 -8.23 2.35 1.09
N LEU A 31 -7.27 3.29 1.04
CA LEU A 31 -6.21 3.31 0.04
C LEU A 31 -4.90 2.88 0.66
N LEU A 32 -4.37 1.73 0.22
CA LEU A 32 -3.03 1.29 0.58
C LEU A 32 -2.05 1.74 -0.51
N ALA A 33 -0.96 2.40 -0.11
CA ALA A 33 0.06 2.90 -1.02
C ALA A 33 1.47 2.50 -0.56
N SER A 34 2.32 2.12 -1.50
CA SER A 34 3.75 1.96 -1.26
C SER A 34 4.51 3.21 -1.71
N ILE A 35 5.25 3.80 -0.78
CA ILE A 35 5.95 5.07 -0.94
C ILE A 35 7.40 4.88 -0.52
N ASN A 36 8.34 4.82 -1.46
CA ASN A 36 9.74 4.45 -1.19
C ASN A 36 9.82 3.15 -0.35
N SER A 37 10.35 3.24 0.88
CA SER A 37 10.51 2.16 1.85
C SER A 37 9.30 1.97 2.79
N THR A 38 8.23 2.75 2.60
CA THR A 38 7.06 2.77 3.50
C THR A 38 5.84 2.18 2.82
N VAL A 39 5.13 1.30 3.52
CA VAL A 39 3.76 0.91 3.15
C VAL A 39 2.81 1.68 4.05
N ARG A 40 1.88 2.44 3.46
CA ARG A 40 1.02 3.38 4.18
C ARG A 40 -0.44 3.14 3.86
N LEU A 41 -1.26 3.12 4.91
CA LEU A 41 -2.72 3.07 4.79
C LEU A 41 -3.30 4.47 4.93
N TYR A 42 -4.18 4.82 4.00
CA TYR A 42 -4.94 6.05 4.01
C TYR A 42 -6.42 5.77 4.12
N GLU A 43 -7.08 6.45 5.05
CA GLU A 43 -8.52 6.52 5.14
C GLU A 43 -9.03 7.72 4.33
N TRP A 44 -10.17 7.55 3.68
CA TRP A 44 -10.88 8.64 3.00
C TRP A 44 -11.88 9.29 3.96
N THR A 45 -11.70 10.57 4.26
CA THR A 45 -12.55 11.28 5.22
C THR A 45 -13.82 11.84 4.58
N ALA A 46 -14.78 12.25 5.41
CA ALA A 46 -16.01 12.89 4.96
C ALA A 46 -15.74 14.24 4.25
N GLU A 47 -14.66 14.92 4.62
CA GLU A 47 -14.17 16.15 4.02
C GLU A 47 -13.49 15.93 2.66
N LYS A 48 -13.49 14.68 2.15
CA LYS A 48 -12.85 14.27 0.90
C LYS A 48 -11.33 14.44 0.93
N GLU A 49 -10.70 14.07 2.04
CA GLU A 49 -9.24 14.07 2.17
C GLU A 49 -8.69 12.68 2.47
N LEU A 50 -7.41 12.46 2.10
CA LEU A 50 -6.67 11.27 2.48
C LEU A 50 -5.96 11.51 3.82
N ARG A 51 -6.43 10.82 4.86
CA ARG A 51 -5.84 10.82 6.20
C ARG A 51 -4.98 9.58 6.38
N THR A 52 -3.73 9.76 6.80
CA THR A 52 -2.86 8.62 7.13
C THR A 52 -3.39 7.94 8.39
N GLU A 53 -3.64 6.64 8.29
CA GLU A 53 -4.06 5.84 9.44
C GLU A 53 -2.86 5.16 10.10
N CYS A 54 -2.08 4.40 9.32
CA CYS A 54 -0.91 3.72 9.82
C CYS A 54 0.17 3.54 8.75
N ASN A 55 1.36 3.20 9.22
CA ASN A 55 2.55 3.03 8.40
C ASN A 55 3.28 1.77 8.83
N HIS A 56 3.79 1.03 7.86
CA HIS A 56 4.80 0.04 8.06
C HIS A 56 6.11 0.55 7.45
N TYR A 57 7.13 0.58 8.29
CA TYR A 57 8.52 0.82 7.94
C TYR A 57 9.23 -0.52 8.05
N ASN A 58 10.37 -0.73 7.36
CA ASN A 58 11.22 -1.95 7.31
C ASN A 58 11.33 -2.58 5.90
N ASN A 59 10.95 -1.83 4.85
CA ASN A 59 11.28 -2.16 3.46
C ASN A 59 12.53 -1.37 3.03
N ILE A 60 13.33 -1.91 2.11
CA ILE A 60 14.35 -1.14 1.39
C ILE A 60 13.64 -0.29 0.33
N MET A 61 12.77 -0.92 -0.46
CA MET A 61 11.95 -0.25 -1.46
C MET A 61 10.72 -1.12 -1.78
N ALA A 62 9.55 -0.69 -1.32
CA ALA A 62 8.28 -1.39 -1.50
C ALA A 62 7.72 -1.10 -2.90
N LEU A 63 8.00 -1.99 -3.86
CA LEU A 63 7.67 -1.81 -5.27
C LEU A 63 6.29 -2.34 -5.62
N TYR A 64 5.91 -3.50 -5.07
CA TYR A 64 4.67 -4.19 -5.41
C TYR A 64 3.85 -4.42 -4.15
N VAL A 65 2.54 -4.17 -4.23
CA VAL A 65 1.60 -4.54 -3.16
C VAL A 65 0.41 -5.31 -3.73
N LYS A 66 0.02 -6.39 -3.04
CA LYS A 66 -1.20 -7.17 -3.29
C LYS A 66 -1.92 -7.41 -1.98
N THR A 67 -3.24 -7.52 -2.05
CA THR A 67 -4.09 -7.65 -0.86
C THR A 67 -5.03 -8.84 -1.00
N LYS A 68 -5.31 -9.50 0.13
CA LYS A 68 -6.31 -10.57 0.21
C LYS A 68 -6.90 -10.60 1.62
N GLY A 69 -8.16 -10.17 1.76
CA GLY A 69 -8.74 -9.93 3.08
C GLY A 69 -7.89 -8.92 3.84
N ASP A 70 -7.53 -9.23 5.09
CA ASP A 70 -6.70 -8.36 5.92
C ASP A 70 -5.19 -8.54 5.71
N PHE A 71 -4.78 -9.40 4.78
CA PHE A 71 -3.39 -9.65 4.46
C PHE A 71 -2.90 -8.79 3.30
N ILE A 72 -1.66 -8.35 3.42
CA ILE A 72 -0.96 -7.50 2.46
C ILE A 72 0.38 -8.16 2.13
N LEU A 73 0.57 -8.51 0.86
CA LEU A 73 1.84 -9.00 0.34
C LEU A 73 2.63 -7.83 -0.23
N VAL A 74 3.84 -7.62 0.27
CA VAL A 74 4.75 -6.55 -0.15
C VAL A 74 5.95 -7.16 -0.84
N GLY A 75 6.17 -6.78 -2.09
CA GLY A 75 7.37 -7.11 -2.86
C GLY A 75 8.41 -6.00 -2.72
N ASP A 76 9.56 -6.35 -2.15
CA ASP A 76 10.69 -5.45 -1.94
C ASP A 76 11.79 -5.70 -2.98
N LEU A 77 12.47 -4.62 -3.41
CA LEU A 77 13.57 -4.69 -4.37
C LEU A 77 14.68 -5.69 -3.97
N MET A 78 15.02 -5.77 -2.68
CA MET A 78 16.15 -6.57 -2.18
C MET A 78 15.76 -7.54 -1.07
N ARG A 79 14.68 -7.29 -0.32
CA ARG A 79 14.19 -8.17 0.77
C ARG A 79 13.20 -9.24 0.32
N SER A 80 13.02 -9.44 -0.98
CA SER A 80 12.09 -10.42 -1.54
C SER A 80 10.63 -10.07 -1.19
N VAL A 81 10.00 -10.82 -0.29
CA VAL A 81 8.57 -10.72 -0.03
C VAL A 81 8.30 -10.67 1.48
N LEU A 82 7.48 -9.70 1.88
CA LEU A 82 7.00 -9.49 3.24
C LEU A 82 5.48 -9.68 3.26
N LEU A 83 4.98 -10.43 4.24
CA LEU A 83 3.55 -10.57 4.50
C LEU A 83 3.17 -9.77 5.74
N LEU A 84 2.33 -8.76 5.55
CA LEU A 84 1.73 -7.97 6.62
C LEU A 84 0.28 -8.40 6.83
N ALA A 85 -0.19 -8.31 8.08
CA ALA A 85 -1.60 -8.39 8.42
C ALA A 85 -2.03 -7.06 9.04
N TYR A 86 -3.15 -6.51 8.58
CA TYR A 86 -3.77 -5.35 9.22
C TYR A 86 -4.62 -5.80 10.40
N LYS A 87 -4.51 -5.12 11.54
CA LYS A 87 -5.33 -5.36 12.73
C LYS A 87 -6.36 -4.24 12.88
N PRO A 88 -7.63 -4.45 12.50
CA PRO A 88 -8.64 -3.38 12.53
C PRO A 88 -8.86 -2.79 13.93
N MET A 89 -8.72 -3.61 14.98
CA MET A 89 -8.91 -3.17 16.37
C MET A 89 -7.76 -2.26 16.87
N GLU A 90 -6.55 -2.46 16.36
CA GLU A 90 -5.37 -1.69 16.75
C GLU A 90 -5.06 -0.55 15.76
N GLY A 91 -5.63 -0.62 14.55
CA GLY A 91 -5.37 0.34 13.48
C GLY A 91 -3.92 0.30 12.97
N ASN A 92 -3.24 -0.84 13.05
CA ASN A 92 -1.81 -0.98 12.70
C ASN A 92 -1.57 -2.19 11.78
N PHE A 93 -0.32 -2.32 11.33
CA PHE A 93 0.18 -3.48 10.61
C PHE A 93 1.04 -4.35 11.52
N GLU A 94 0.87 -5.66 11.42
CA GLU A 94 1.70 -6.68 12.05
C GLU A 94 2.48 -7.44 10.95
N GLU A 95 3.78 -7.64 11.17
CA GLU A 95 4.59 -8.53 10.32
C GLU A 95 4.27 -9.98 10.66
N VAL A 96 3.69 -10.72 9.71
CA VAL A 96 3.35 -12.15 9.90
C VAL A 96 4.50 -13.04 9.47
N LEU A 97 5.13 -12.72 8.34
CA LEU A 97 6.19 -13.51 7.74
C LEU A 97 7.11 -12.64 6.90
N ILE A 98 8.41 -12.92 6.98
CA ILE A 98 9.40 -12.44 6.00
C ILE A 98 9.99 -13.66 5.31
N GLN A 99 9.86 -13.73 3.99
CA GLN A 99 10.51 -14.78 3.21
C GLN A 99 11.78 -14.23 2.57
N PHE A 100 12.93 -14.53 3.16
CA PHE A 100 14.24 -14.23 2.58
C PHE A 100 14.64 -15.32 1.57
N LEU A 101 14.31 -15.13 0.30
CA LEU A 101 14.95 -15.89 -0.79
C LEU A 101 16.09 -15.07 -1.40
N PRO A 102 17.27 -15.65 -1.64
CA PRO A 102 18.31 -15.01 -2.44
C PRO A 102 17.78 -14.83 -3.88
N GLN A 103 17.76 -13.59 -4.36
CA GLN A 103 17.09 -13.22 -5.63
C GLN A 103 17.77 -13.87 -6.84
N VAL A 104 17.02 -14.61 -7.67
CA VAL A 104 16.56 -14.25 -9.03
C VAL A 104 15.64 -15.40 -9.50
N TYR A 105 14.37 -15.43 -9.09
CA TYR A 105 13.34 -16.18 -9.82
C TYR A 105 12.03 -15.39 -9.75
N ARG A 106 11.74 -14.71 -10.86
CA ARG A 106 10.40 -14.37 -11.36
C ARG A 106 9.32 -14.19 -10.27
N MET A 107 9.02 -12.95 -9.91
CA MET A 107 7.74 -12.61 -9.31
C MET A 107 6.63 -12.70 -10.37
N GLU A 108 6.36 -13.92 -10.86
CA GLU A 108 5.05 -14.24 -11.45
C GLU A 108 4.12 -14.50 -10.27
N ILE A 109 3.52 -13.44 -9.75
CA ILE A 109 2.36 -13.53 -8.88
C ILE A 109 1.24 -14.10 -9.78
N ALA A 110 0.98 -15.39 -9.66
CA ALA A 110 -0.12 -16.05 -10.37
C ALA A 110 -1.45 -15.34 -10.05
N VAL A 111 -2.11 -14.89 -11.11
CA VAL A 111 -3.49 -14.36 -11.12
C VAL A 111 -4.46 -15.52 -11.07
#